data_AF-A0A2V8TH20-F1
#
_entry.id   AF-A0A2V8TH20-F1
#
_cell.length_a   1.000
_cell.length_b   1.000
_cell.length_c   1.000
_cell.angle_alpha   90.00
_cell.angle_beta   90.00
_cell.angle_gamma   90.00
#
_symmetry.space_group_name_H-M   'P 1'
#
loop_
_entity.id
_entity.type
_entity.pdbx_description
1 polymer ?
#
loop_
_entity_poly.entity_id
_entity_poly.type
_entity_poly.pdbx_seq_one_letter_code
_entity_poly.pdbx_strand_id
1 'polypeptide(L)'
;MLKLFALLAVALASGHWPQFRGPGSLGVADDAAPPDKWSSSENVAWKIEIAGVGWSSPIVWGERIYVTSVVSTGEVEKPKKGLYLGGERKAPTDEHRWMVYAVDFNSGKILWEREARRGIPPGPK
;
A
#
# COMPACT_ATOMS: atom_id res chain seq x y z
N MET A 1 -20.82 11.68 -47.39
CA MET A 1 -20.00 12.40 -46.39
C MET A 1 -19.82 11.49 -45.18
N LEU A 2 -18.67 10.84 -45.06
CA LEU A 2 -18.35 9.97 -43.91
C LEU A 2 -17.48 10.77 -42.94
N LYS A 3 -18.00 11.08 -41.75
CA LYS A 3 -17.24 11.79 -40.70
C LYS A 3 -16.36 10.78 -39.97
N LEU A 4 -15.06 10.89 -40.15
CA LEU A 4 -14.07 10.12 -39.41
C LEU A 4 -13.94 10.71 -38.00
N PHE A 5 -14.36 9.97 -36.98
CA PHE A 5 -14.12 10.32 -35.58
C PHE A 5 -12.75 9.75 -35.18
N ALA A 6 -11.76 10.63 -34.99
CA ALA A 6 -10.47 10.23 -34.44
C ALA A 6 -10.63 10.01 -32.93
N LEU A 7 -10.49 8.76 -32.48
CA LEU A 7 -10.38 8.44 -31.07
C LEU A 7 -8.97 8.86 -30.62
N LEU A 8 -8.87 9.91 -29.82
CA LEU A 8 -7.60 10.28 -29.20
C LEU A 8 -7.29 9.21 -28.13
N ALA A 9 -6.40 8.28 -28.45
CA ALA A 9 -5.85 7.38 -27.46
C ALA A 9 -4.99 8.21 -26.51
N VAL A 10 -5.51 8.52 -25.32
CA VAL A 10 -4.69 9.06 -24.23
C VAL A 10 -3.72 7.93 -23.88
N ALA A 11 -2.46 8.09 -24.27
CA ALA A 11 -1.40 7.22 -23.81
C ALA A 11 -1.28 7.42 -22.29
N LEU A 12 -1.91 6.54 -21.52
CA LEU A 12 -1.65 6.43 -20.09
C LEU A 12 -0.21 5.92 -19.97
N ALA A 13 0.73 6.83 -19.78
CA ALA A 13 2.05 6.49 -19.25
C ALA A 13 1.86 6.06 -17.79
N SER A 14 1.27 4.87 -17.57
CA SER A 14 1.16 4.32 -16.23
C SER A 14 2.49 3.67 -15.88
N GLY A 15 3.38 4.44 -15.27
CA GLY A 15 4.54 3.87 -14.60
C GLY A 15 4.08 2.82 -13.59
N HIS A 16 4.73 1.65 -13.58
CA HIS A 16 4.43 0.57 -12.65
C HIS A 16 5.50 0.50 -11.57
N TRP A 17 5.09 0.21 -10.34
CA TRP A 17 5.99 -0.09 -9.22
C TRP A 17 5.60 -1.45 -8.63
N PRO A 18 5.96 -2.56 -9.30
CA PRO A 18 5.31 -3.86 -9.07
C PRO A 18 5.76 -4.59 -7.81
N GLN A 19 6.83 -4.14 -7.15
CA GLN A 19 7.45 -4.88 -6.04
C GLN A 19 8.16 -3.95 -5.05
N PHE A 20 8.67 -4.53 -3.97
CA PHE A 20 9.52 -3.80 -3.03
C PHE A 20 10.73 -3.20 -3.77
N ARG A 21 10.93 -1.89 -3.59
CA ARG A 21 11.94 -1.11 -4.32
C ARG A 21 11.71 -1.03 -5.85
N GLY A 22 10.51 -1.32 -6.34
CA GLY A 22 10.13 -1.01 -7.71
C GLY A 22 10.76 -1.93 -8.76
N PRO A 23 10.73 -1.52 -10.04
CA PRO A 23 11.27 -2.32 -11.14
C PRO A 23 12.73 -2.73 -10.87
N GLY A 24 13.02 -4.03 -10.99
CA GLY A 24 14.36 -4.57 -10.74
C GLY A 24 14.84 -4.51 -9.29
N SER A 25 13.99 -4.16 -8.31
CA SER A 25 14.34 -3.97 -6.89
C SER A 25 15.39 -2.87 -6.62
N LEU A 26 15.52 -1.89 -7.50
CA LEU A 26 16.59 -0.90 -7.44
C LEU A 26 16.30 0.29 -6.50
N GLY A 27 15.03 0.61 -6.29
CA GLY A 27 14.60 1.79 -5.54
C GLY A 27 14.79 3.08 -6.33
N VAL A 28 14.82 2.99 -7.66
CA VAL A 28 15.03 4.11 -8.57
C VAL A 28 13.72 4.38 -9.32
N ALA A 29 13.35 5.66 -9.39
CA ALA A 29 12.28 6.14 -10.24
C ALA A 29 12.91 7.01 -11.32
N ASP A 30 12.96 6.50 -12.55
CA ASP A 30 13.54 7.21 -13.69
C ASP A 30 12.73 8.47 -13.99
N ASP A 31 13.41 9.58 -14.28
CA ASP A 31 12.83 10.89 -14.62
C ASP A 31 11.80 11.44 -13.60
N ALA A 32 11.87 10.99 -12.34
CA ALA A 32 11.00 11.49 -11.29
C ALA A 32 11.43 12.89 -10.82
N ALA A 33 10.45 13.77 -10.61
CA ALA A 33 10.63 15.09 -10.02
C ALA A 33 9.87 15.19 -8.67
N PRO A 34 10.31 14.45 -7.63
CA PRO A 34 9.68 14.54 -6.32
C PRO A 34 9.90 15.93 -5.70
N PRO A 35 9.00 16.40 -4.83
CA PRO A 35 9.16 17.70 -4.17
C PRO A 35 10.34 17.70 -3.19
N ASP A 36 11.12 18.79 -3.17
CA ASP A 36 12.28 18.96 -2.27
C ASP A 36 11.89 19.23 -0.81
N LYS A 37 10.62 19.55 -0.55
CA LYS A 37 10.06 19.80 0.78
C LYS A 37 8.88 18.87 1.03
N TRP A 38 8.73 18.40 2.25
CA TRP A 38 7.63 17.53 2.62
C TRP A 38 7.34 17.65 4.12
N SER A 39 6.06 17.55 4.49
CA SER A 39 5.66 17.40 5.89
C SER A 39 4.40 16.53 6.00
N SER A 40 3.82 16.42 7.19
CA SER A 40 2.53 15.74 7.35
C SER A 40 1.36 16.44 6.66
N SER A 41 1.55 17.66 6.17
CA SER A 41 0.52 18.48 5.51
C SER A 41 1.02 19.24 4.27
N GLU A 42 2.33 19.33 4.04
CA GLU A 42 2.92 19.99 2.87
C GLU A 42 3.25 18.94 1.81
N ASN A 43 2.88 19.23 0.56
CA ASN A 43 3.06 18.36 -0.61
C ASN A 43 2.36 16.99 -0.51
N VAL A 44 1.45 16.80 0.45
CA VAL A 44 0.62 15.60 0.58
C VAL A 44 -0.57 15.66 -0.38
N ALA A 45 -0.60 14.80 -1.41
CA ALA A 45 -1.71 14.73 -2.35
C ALA A 45 -3.02 14.27 -1.68
N TRP A 46 -2.94 13.24 -0.84
CA TRP A 46 -4.03 12.73 -0.04
C TRP A 46 -3.50 11.85 1.10
N LYS A 47 -4.36 11.59 2.08
CA LYS A 47 -4.11 10.65 3.17
C LYS A 47 -5.39 9.88 3.47
N ILE A 48 -5.25 8.59 3.70
CA ILE A 48 -6.33 7.71 4.12
C ILE A 48 -5.91 6.85 5.31
N GLU A 49 -6.91 6.43 6.07
CA GLU A 49 -6.75 5.40 7.09
C GLU A 49 -6.88 4.02 6.42
N ILE A 50 -5.96 3.10 6.72
CA ILE A 50 -6.06 1.69 6.36
C ILE A 50 -6.25 0.91 7.64
N ALA A 51 -7.31 0.12 7.72
CA ALA A 51 -7.61 -0.64 8.93
C ALA A 51 -6.50 -1.67 9.24
N GLY A 52 -6.18 -1.82 10.52
CA GLY A 52 -5.17 -2.76 10.99
C GLY A 52 -3.74 -2.20 10.92
N VAL A 53 -2.75 -3.08 10.93
CA VAL A 53 -1.34 -2.70 10.89
C VAL A 53 -0.63 -3.39 9.72
N GLY A 54 0.22 -2.65 9.02
CA GLY A 54 0.95 -3.15 7.85
C GLY A 54 2.42 -2.71 7.87
N TRP A 55 3.30 -3.65 7.50
CA TRP A 55 4.73 -3.41 7.25
C TRP A 55 5.12 -3.65 5.78
N SER A 56 4.14 -3.89 4.91
CA SER A 56 4.39 -4.09 3.48
C SER A 56 4.84 -2.80 2.81
N SER A 57 5.57 -2.95 1.71
CA SER A 57 5.72 -1.88 0.74
C SER A 57 4.46 -1.81 -0.14
N PRO A 58 3.87 -0.62 -0.36
CA PRO A 58 2.86 -0.46 -1.40
C PRO A 58 3.45 -0.83 -2.77
N ILE A 59 2.60 -1.37 -3.64
CA ILE A 59 2.90 -1.52 -5.07
C ILE A 59 1.92 -0.70 -5.90
N VAL A 60 2.34 -0.25 -7.07
CA VAL A 60 1.51 0.55 -7.98
C VAL A 60 1.40 -0.16 -9.32
N TRP A 61 0.17 -0.32 -9.82
CA TRP A 61 -0.08 -0.86 -11.14
C TRP A 61 -1.23 -0.13 -11.83
N GLY A 62 -0.93 0.64 -12.88
CA GLY A 62 -1.91 1.56 -13.44
C GLY A 62 -2.23 2.65 -12.43
N GLU A 63 -3.49 3.02 -12.34
CA GLU A 63 -4.01 4.00 -11.36
C GLU A 63 -4.40 3.35 -10.02
N ARG A 64 -3.77 2.23 -9.67
CA ARG A 64 -4.10 1.49 -8.44
C ARG A 64 -2.87 1.27 -7.59
N ILE A 65 -3.02 1.54 -6.30
CA ILE A 65 -2.06 1.24 -5.25
C ILE A 65 -2.60 0.03 -4.48
N TYR A 66 -1.75 -0.96 -4.24
CA TYR A 66 -2.10 -2.11 -3.43
C TYR A 66 -1.28 -2.13 -2.15
N VAL A 67 -1.96 -2.34 -1.02
CA VAL A 67 -1.36 -2.46 0.31
C VAL A 67 -1.95 -3.63 1.06
N THR A 68 -1.19 -4.15 2.01
CA THR A 68 -1.64 -5.23 2.90
C THR A 68 -1.60 -4.79 4.35
N SER A 69 -2.55 -5.28 5.13
CA SER A 69 -2.56 -5.09 6.58
C SER A 69 -3.09 -6.32 7.29
N VAL A 70 -2.98 -6.31 8.61
CA VAL A 70 -3.62 -7.29 9.49
C VAL A 70 -4.50 -6.58 10.49
N VAL A 71 -5.77 -6.97 10.54
CA VAL A 71 -6.75 -6.54 11.55
C VAL A 71 -6.86 -7.63 12.60
N SER A 72 -6.56 -7.30 13.86
CA SER A 72 -6.69 -8.21 15.01
C SER A 72 -7.96 -7.90 15.80
N THR A 73 -8.59 -8.92 16.37
CA THR A 73 -9.67 -8.73 17.37
C THR A 73 -9.14 -8.37 18.76
N GLY A 74 -7.85 -8.58 19.01
CA GLY A 74 -7.19 -8.29 20.28
C GLY A 74 -6.41 -6.97 20.29
N GLU A 75 -5.72 -6.72 21.40
CA GLU A 75 -4.84 -5.56 21.52
C GLU A 75 -3.63 -5.67 20.57
N VAL A 76 -3.39 -4.59 19.82
CA VAL A 76 -2.23 -4.51 18.93
C VAL A 76 -1.17 -3.61 19.57
N GLU A 77 0.04 -4.16 19.74
CA GLU A 77 1.19 -3.37 20.20
C GLU A 77 1.45 -2.23 19.20
N LYS A 78 1.44 -1.00 19.71
CA LYS A 78 1.72 0.18 18.88
C LYS A 78 3.18 0.16 18.40
N PRO A 79 3.46 0.56 17.16
CA PRO A 79 4.83 0.69 16.67
C PRO A 79 5.67 1.61 17.57
N LYS A 80 6.82 1.12 18.02
CA LYS A 80 7.79 1.89 18.79
C LYS A 80 8.72 2.64 17.83
N LYS A 81 8.97 3.92 18.10
CA LYS A 81 9.94 4.72 17.33
C LYS A 81 11.37 4.30 17.68
N GLY A 82 12.29 4.38 16.71
CA GLY A 82 13.72 4.11 16.91
C GLY A 82 14.14 2.68 16.55
N LEU A 83 15.34 2.29 17.00
CA LEU A 83 15.90 0.98 16.72
C LEU A 83 15.03 -0.13 17.33
N TYR A 84 14.50 -1.01 16.48
CA TYR A 84 13.68 -2.13 16.91
C TYR A 84 14.54 -3.39 17.03
N LEU A 85 14.99 -3.69 18.25
CA LEU A 85 15.81 -4.88 18.54
C LEU A 85 15.00 -6.17 18.69
N GLY A 86 13.71 -6.13 18.34
CA GLY A 86 12.81 -7.24 18.57
C GLY A 86 12.53 -7.48 20.06
N GLY A 87 12.22 -8.73 20.41
CA GLY A 87 11.85 -9.17 21.75
C GLY A 87 11.00 -10.43 21.67
N GLU A 88 10.91 -11.16 22.78
CA GLU A 88 10.01 -12.31 22.88
C GLU A 88 8.55 -11.83 22.87
N ARG A 89 7.78 -12.32 21.90
CA ARG A 89 6.33 -12.10 21.85
C ARG A 89 5.64 -13.44 22.02
N LYS A 90 4.64 -13.47 22.90
CA LYS A 90 3.73 -14.61 22.97
C LYS A 90 3.01 -14.75 21.65
N ALA A 91 2.73 -16.00 21.26
CA ALA A 91 1.89 -16.26 20.10
C ALA A 91 0.54 -15.55 20.30
N PRO A 92 0.03 -14.82 19.28
CA PRO A 92 -1.29 -14.23 19.36
C PRO A 92 -2.35 -15.31 19.56
N THR A 93 -3.30 -15.05 20.44
CA THR A 93 -4.48 -15.91 20.65
C THR A 93 -5.71 -15.36 19.95
N ASP A 94 -5.65 -14.11 19.51
CA ASP A 94 -6.73 -13.39 18.86
C ASP A 94 -6.86 -13.74 17.39
N GLU A 95 -8.07 -13.65 16.85
CA GLU A 95 -8.30 -13.85 15.43
C GLU A 95 -7.68 -12.69 14.63
N HIS A 96 -6.93 -13.05 13.60
CA HIS A 96 -6.35 -12.10 12.66
C HIS A 96 -7.05 -12.24 11.31
N ARG A 97 -7.29 -11.09 10.67
CA ARG A 97 -7.79 -10.98 9.29
C ARG A 97 -6.70 -10.34 8.45
N TRP A 98 -6.16 -11.08 7.50
CA TRP A 98 -5.14 -10.59 6.57
C TRP A 98 -5.84 -9.93 5.39
N MET A 99 -5.66 -8.63 5.25
CA MET A 99 -6.41 -7.80 4.32
C MET A 99 -5.52 -7.32 3.18
N VAL A 100 -6.11 -7.24 1.99
CA VAL A 100 -5.55 -6.60 0.80
C VAL A 100 -6.47 -5.46 0.39
N TYR A 101 -5.92 -4.28 0.15
CA TYR A 101 -6.66 -3.11 -0.30
C TYR A 101 -6.19 -2.72 -1.69
N ALA A 102 -7.12 -2.31 -2.54
CA ALA A 102 -6.81 -1.50 -3.71
C ALA A 102 -7.30 -0.08 -3.47
N VAL A 103 -6.40 0.87 -3.70
CA VAL A 103 -6.60 2.29 -3.50
C VAL A 103 -6.44 2.98 -4.85
N ASP A 104 -7.34 3.89 -5.15
CA ASP A 104 -7.25 4.76 -6.31
C ASP A 104 -6.05 5.70 -6.17
N PHE A 105 -5.15 5.70 -7.15
CA PHE A 105 -3.91 6.47 -7.10
C PHE A 105 -4.15 7.98 -7.02
N ASN A 106 -5.17 8.47 -7.73
CA ASN A 106 -5.43 9.89 -7.88
C ASN A 106 -6.14 10.50 -6.67
N SER A 107 -7.08 9.77 -6.07
CA SER A 107 -7.95 10.27 -5.00
C SER A 107 -7.64 9.70 -3.61
N GLY A 108 -6.89 8.61 -3.52
CA GLY A 108 -6.73 7.87 -2.28
C GLY A 108 -7.99 7.07 -1.88
N LYS A 109 -9.05 7.06 -2.68
CA LYS A 109 -10.25 6.29 -2.33
C LYS A 109 -9.96 4.78 -2.31
N ILE A 110 -10.37 4.09 -1.25
CA ILE A 110 -10.39 2.62 -1.26
C ILE A 110 -11.40 2.17 -2.33
N LEU A 111 -10.90 1.50 -3.37
CA LEU A 111 -11.71 0.94 -4.45
C LEU A 111 -12.35 -0.37 -4.02
N TRP A 112 -11.57 -1.22 -3.34
CA TRP A 112 -12.04 -2.44 -2.73
C TRP A 112 -11.07 -2.91 -1.64
N GLU A 113 -11.59 -3.77 -0.77
CA GLU A 113 -10.83 -4.52 0.22
C GLU A 113 -11.17 -6.01 0.11
N ARG A 114 -10.20 -6.87 0.41
CA ARG A 114 -10.35 -8.32 0.36
C ARG A 114 -9.66 -8.98 1.52
N GLU A 115 -10.38 -9.86 2.21
CA GLU A 115 -9.79 -10.76 3.19
C GLU A 115 -9.11 -11.91 2.45
N ALA A 116 -7.78 -11.97 2.52
CA ALA A 116 -6.98 -13.05 1.94
C ALA A 116 -6.98 -14.28 2.85
N ARG A 117 -7.02 -14.07 4.16
CA ARG A 117 -7.07 -15.13 5.17
C ARG A 117 -7.70 -14.62 6.47
N ARG A 118 -8.25 -15.55 7.24
CA ARG A 118 -8.67 -15.35 8.63
C ARG A 118 -8.20 -16.50 9.51
N GLY A 119 -7.93 -16.21 10.77
CA GLY A 119 -7.70 -17.20 11.82
C GLY A 119 -6.66 -16.75 12.83
N ILE A 120 -6.43 -17.60 13.82
CA ILE A 120 -5.39 -17.37 14.83
C ILE A 120 -4.02 -17.67 14.19
N PRO A 121 -3.06 -16.72 14.20
CA PRO A 121 -1.71 -16.98 13.69
C PRO A 121 -1.05 -18.13 14.46
N PRO A 122 -0.37 -19.06 13.78
CA PRO A 122 0.45 -20.03 14.49
C PRO A 122 1.57 -19.28 15.24
N GLY A 123 2.00 -19.83 16.38
CA GLY A 123 3.20 -19.35 17.06
C GLY A 123 4.44 -19.40 16.15
N PRO A 124 5.54 -18.73 16.54
CA PRO A 124 6.79 -18.84 15.81
C PRO A 124 7.18 -20.32 15.64
N LYS A 125 7.63 -20.66 14.42
CA LYS A 125 8.21 -21.97 14.12
C LYS A 125 9.66 -22.03 14.59
#